data_AF-A0A413VCH8-F1
#
_entry.id   AF-A0A413VCH8-F1
#
_cell.length_a   1.000
_cell.length_b   1.000
_cell.length_c   1.000
_cell.angle_alpha   90.00
_cell.angle_beta   90.00
_cell.angle_gamma   90.00
#
_symmetry.space_group_name_H-M   'P 1'
#
loop_
_entity.id
_entity.type
_entity.pdbx_description
1 polymer ?
#
loop_
_entity_poly.entity_id
_entity_poly.type
_entity_poly.pdbx_seq_one_letter_code
_entity_poly.pdbx_strand_id
1 'polypeptide(L)'
;MKTISSFLLAACLSGGPVAAQQETNLMLTNAQTFIDTPYTAHTLEMDDEEDLIINCDEVDCTTLVEYVLAMSLCPTQGKDMREGDFAENLQRIRYRDGKIDGYTSRLHYIADWINNGVREGIIEDVTAANSPYTQKLSLSYMSTHPQQYKQLANSPANVSKMAGYEKALTGQEVHWLPKDALPVTGLPWIKNGDIIAITTNTPGLDVTHMGIAIYIKGNLCMLHASSSKGKVLVEKLALSRLLDRNNSWTGIRVIRMKK
;
A
#
# COMPACT_ATOMS: atom_id res chain seq x y z
N MET A 1 -15.77 20.76 -8.81
CA MET A 1 -15.42 21.93 -7.97
C MET A 1 -16.40 22.04 -6.80
N LYS A 2 -16.01 21.53 -5.64
CA LYS A 2 -16.65 21.85 -4.35
C LYS A 2 -15.57 22.46 -3.46
N THR A 3 -15.85 23.66 -2.99
CA THR A 3 -15.01 24.53 -2.18
C THR A 3 -14.67 23.88 -0.84
N ILE A 4 -13.37 23.83 -0.53
CA ILE A 4 -12.85 23.47 0.79
C ILE A 4 -13.16 24.64 1.73
N SER A 5 -14.12 24.44 2.64
CA SER A 5 -14.41 25.39 3.71
C SER A 5 -13.31 25.34 4.77
N SER A 6 -12.54 26.43 4.84
CA SER A 6 -11.58 26.71 5.91
C SER A 6 -12.30 26.89 7.25
N PHE A 7 -12.08 25.98 8.20
CA PHE A 7 -12.35 26.23 9.61
C PHE A 7 -11.11 26.84 10.26
N LEU A 8 -11.18 28.13 10.57
CA LEU A 8 -10.25 28.82 11.46
C LEU A 8 -10.65 28.52 12.91
N LEU A 9 -9.79 27.83 13.65
CA LEU A 9 -9.88 27.76 15.11
C LEU A 9 -8.79 28.64 15.70
N ALA A 10 -9.19 29.76 16.30
CA ALA A 10 -8.32 30.59 17.11
C ALA A 10 -8.13 29.93 18.48
N ALA A 11 -6.88 29.74 18.91
CA ALA A 11 -6.56 29.42 20.30
C ALA A 11 -5.26 30.13 20.71
N CYS A 12 -5.35 30.82 21.85
CA CYS A 12 -4.37 31.70 22.45
C CYS A 12 -3.07 30.99 22.86
N LEU A 13 -1.96 31.72 22.76
CA LEU A 13 -0.62 31.34 23.19
C LEU A 13 -0.52 31.26 24.73
N SER A 14 0.04 30.17 25.24
CA SER A 14 0.85 30.16 26.47
C SER A 14 1.96 29.11 26.34
N GLY A 15 3.18 29.52 26.68
CA GLY A 15 4.41 28.80 26.35
C GLY A 15 4.77 27.64 27.26
N GLY A 16 5.48 26.67 26.68
CA GLY A 16 6.30 25.64 27.33
C GLY A 16 7.36 25.15 26.33
N PRO A 17 8.60 24.85 26.76
CA PRO A 17 9.70 24.63 25.82
C PRO A 17 9.77 23.18 25.30
N VAL A 18 10.15 23.09 24.03
CA VAL A 18 10.58 21.90 23.26
C VAL A 18 9.54 20.80 23.07
N ALA A 19 8.50 21.09 22.28
CA ALA A 19 7.97 20.07 21.40
C ALA A 19 9.05 19.78 20.36
N ALA A 20 9.68 18.60 20.44
CA ALA A 20 10.48 18.08 19.34
C ALA A 20 9.65 18.26 18.06
N GLN A 21 10.17 19.02 17.12
CA GLN A 21 9.54 19.30 15.84
C GLN A 21 9.42 17.94 15.14
N GLN A 22 8.28 17.28 15.33
CA GLN A 22 8.02 15.96 14.79
C GLN A 22 8.04 16.13 13.28
N GLU A 23 9.12 15.66 12.66
CA GLU A 23 9.35 15.79 11.23
C GLU A 23 8.08 15.34 10.51
N THR A 24 7.48 16.25 9.74
CA THR A 24 6.20 15.98 9.08
C THR A 24 6.40 14.83 8.09
N ASN A 25 5.87 13.66 8.41
CA ASN A 25 5.95 12.51 7.54
C ASN A 25 4.89 12.63 6.43
N LEU A 26 5.32 12.95 5.20
CA LEU A 26 4.43 13.18 4.05
C LEU A 26 3.50 11.99 3.76
N MET A 27 4.03 10.75 3.84
CA MET A 27 3.21 9.55 3.65
C MET A 27 2.04 9.51 4.61
N LEU A 28 2.28 9.76 5.91
CA LEU A 28 1.23 9.78 6.90
C LEU A 28 0.27 10.96 6.73
N THR A 29 0.79 12.17 6.46
CA THR A 29 -0.03 13.36 6.25
C THR A 29 -0.96 13.19 5.04
N ASN A 30 -0.45 12.69 3.92
CA ASN A 30 -1.25 12.42 2.73
C ASN A 30 -2.23 11.25 2.98
N ALA A 31 -1.85 10.21 3.70
CA ALA A 31 -2.77 9.13 4.06
C ALA A 31 -3.97 9.62 4.88
N GLN A 32 -3.76 10.58 5.79
CA GLN A 32 -4.81 11.15 6.62
C GLN A 32 -5.86 11.93 5.82
N THR A 33 -5.54 12.46 4.64
CA THR A 33 -6.52 13.16 3.80
C THR A 33 -7.55 12.23 3.16
N PHE A 34 -7.28 10.92 3.14
CA PHE A 34 -8.20 9.90 2.65
C PHE A 34 -9.14 9.35 3.71
N ILE A 35 -9.02 9.74 4.99
CA ILE A 35 -9.94 9.24 6.03
C ILE A 35 -11.38 9.55 5.63
N ASP A 36 -12.25 8.55 5.79
CA ASP A 36 -13.65 8.53 5.38
C ASP A 36 -13.92 8.38 3.86
N THR A 37 -12.89 8.35 3.01
CA THR A 37 -13.05 7.98 1.58
C THR A 37 -13.67 6.58 1.47
N PRO A 38 -14.75 6.40 0.67
CA PRO A 38 -15.40 5.12 0.46
C PRO A 38 -14.46 3.99 0.00
N TYR A 39 -14.73 2.79 0.49
CA TYR A 39 -14.12 1.57 -0.03
C TYR A 39 -14.90 1.06 -1.23
N THR A 40 -14.25 0.93 -2.38
CA THR A 40 -14.83 0.31 -3.59
C THR A 40 -13.80 -0.63 -4.20
N ALA A 41 -14.18 -1.90 -4.41
CA ALA A 41 -13.34 -2.86 -5.11
C ALA A 41 -13.45 -2.69 -6.63
N HIS A 42 -12.41 -3.08 -7.37
CA HIS A 42 -12.42 -3.12 -8.84
C HIS A 42 -12.55 -1.76 -9.53
N THR A 43 -12.15 -0.66 -8.89
CA THR A 43 -12.21 0.70 -9.48
C THR A 43 -11.30 0.86 -10.70
N LEU A 44 -10.33 -0.04 -10.88
CA LEU A 44 -9.41 -0.05 -12.02
C LEU A 44 -9.84 -1.00 -13.15
N GLU A 45 -11.00 -1.66 -13.04
CA GLU A 45 -11.45 -2.70 -13.99
C GLU A 45 -12.61 -2.21 -14.88
N MET A 46 -12.72 -0.89 -15.05
CA MET A 46 -13.86 -0.23 -15.70
C MET A 46 -13.85 -0.40 -17.22
N ASP A 47 -12.68 -0.19 -17.83
CA ASP A 47 -12.51 -0.25 -19.28
C ASP A 47 -12.03 -1.63 -19.74
N ASP A 48 -12.12 -1.90 -21.04
CA ASP A 48 -11.64 -3.15 -21.64
C ASP A 48 -10.14 -3.09 -21.97
N GLU A 49 -9.62 -1.91 -22.29
CA GLU A 49 -8.19 -1.64 -22.48
C GLU A 49 -7.58 -1.10 -21.18
N GLU A 50 -6.34 -1.51 -20.87
CA GLU A 50 -5.64 -1.02 -19.68
C GLU A 50 -5.08 0.38 -19.94
N ASP A 51 -5.44 1.32 -19.07
CA ASP A 51 -4.94 2.69 -19.04
C ASP A 51 -4.81 3.19 -17.59
N LEU A 52 -4.16 4.34 -17.37
CA LEU A 52 -3.97 4.92 -16.05
C LEU A 52 -5.28 5.52 -15.50
N ILE A 53 -6.04 4.71 -14.77
CA ILE A 53 -7.25 5.16 -14.07
C ILE A 53 -6.89 5.84 -12.74
N ILE A 54 -7.36 7.07 -12.55
CA ILE A 54 -7.21 7.85 -11.32
C ILE A 54 -8.60 8.08 -10.71
N ASN A 55 -8.90 7.37 -9.62
CA ASN A 55 -10.09 7.60 -8.82
C ASN A 55 -9.69 7.70 -7.34
N CYS A 56 -9.54 8.92 -6.85
CA CYS A 56 -9.21 9.19 -5.44
C CYS A 56 -10.45 9.31 -4.54
N ASP A 57 -11.65 9.33 -5.12
CA ASP A 57 -12.92 9.43 -4.41
C ASP A 57 -13.41 8.05 -3.93
N GLU A 58 -12.91 6.97 -4.54
CA GLU A 58 -13.21 5.60 -4.18
C GLU A 58 -11.95 4.74 -4.27
N VAL A 59 -11.59 4.07 -3.17
CA VAL A 59 -10.31 3.36 -3.08
C VAL A 59 -10.49 1.95 -2.55
N ASP A 60 -9.57 1.07 -2.91
CA ASP A 60 -9.31 -0.17 -2.21
C ASP A 60 -8.00 -0.05 -1.40
N CYS A 61 -7.54 -1.16 -0.82
CA CYS A 61 -6.35 -1.14 0.03
C CYS A 61 -5.06 -0.85 -0.73
N THR A 62 -4.95 -1.27 -2.00
CA THR A 62 -3.76 -1.06 -2.81
C THR A 62 -3.76 0.34 -3.41
N THR A 63 -4.86 0.74 -4.04
CA THR A 63 -4.99 2.05 -4.69
C THR A 63 -4.84 3.20 -3.71
N LEU A 64 -5.34 3.06 -2.46
CA LEU A 64 -5.04 4.02 -1.38
C LEU A 64 -3.52 4.22 -1.20
N VAL A 65 -2.77 3.13 -1.06
CA VAL A 65 -1.32 3.20 -0.83
C VAL A 65 -0.61 3.78 -2.04
N GLU A 66 -1.00 3.39 -3.26
CA GLU A 66 -0.44 3.92 -4.49
C GLU A 66 -0.65 5.44 -4.62
N TYR A 67 -1.87 5.93 -4.35
CA TYR A 67 -2.16 7.37 -4.41
C TYR A 67 -1.39 8.14 -3.35
N VAL A 68 -1.34 7.65 -2.11
CA VAL A 68 -0.59 8.28 -1.02
C VAL A 68 0.90 8.35 -1.36
N LEU A 69 1.47 7.27 -1.91
CA LEU A 69 2.86 7.23 -2.32
C LEU A 69 3.13 8.19 -3.49
N ALA A 70 2.30 8.17 -4.53
CA ALA A 70 2.41 9.06 -5.69
C ALA A 70 2.36 10.55 -5.26
N MET A 71 1.42 10.90 -4.38
CA MET A 71 1.30 12.24 -3.79
C MET A 71 2.56 12.64 -3.02
N SER A 72 3.11 11.73 -2.22
CA SER A 72 4.25 12.01 -1.33
C SER A 72 5.58 12.17 -2.09
N LEU A 73 5.67 11.56 -3.26
CA LEU A 73 6.81 11.70 -4.19
C LEU A 73 6.80 13.02 -4.95
N CYS A 74 5.64 13.67 -5.11
CA CYS A 74 5.55 14.94 -5.82
C CYS A 74 6.52 16.00 -5.25
N PRO A 75 7.17 16.82 -6.10
CA PRO A 75 8.06 17.89 -5.66
C PRO A 75 7.34 18.92 -4.80
N THR A 76 6.08 19.20 -5.13
CA THR A 76 5.18 20.11 -4.42
C THR A 76 4.01 19.33 -3.81
N GLN A 77 3.42 19.88 -2.74
CA GLN A 77 2.38 19.21 -1.94
C GLN A 77 1.13 20.10 -1.84
N GLY A 78 0.00 19.50 -1.46
CA GLY A 78 -1.27 20.22 -1.29
C GLY A 78 -1.72 20.92 -2.57
N LYS A 79 -2.17 22.18 -2.46
CA LYS A 79 -2.71 22.96 -3.58
C LYS A 79 -1.71 23.23 -4.72
N ASP A 80 -0.41 23.12 -4.42
CA ASP A 80 0.66 23.40 -5.38
C ASP A 80 1.12 22.11 -6.10
N MET A 81 0.54 20.95 -5.76
CA MET A 81 0.79 19.67 -6.41
C MET A 81 0.31 19.70 -7.86
N ARG A 82 1.18 19.30 -8.78
CA ARG A 82 0.85 19.19 -10.20
C ARG A 82 0.25 17.82 -10.50
N GLU A 83 -0.86 17.81 -11.23
CA GLU A 83 -1.53 16.59 -11.69
C GLU A 83 -0.59 15.71 -12.54
N GLY A 84 0.23 16.32 -13.40
CA GLY A 84 1.21 15.59 -14.23
C GLY A 84 2.26 14.85 -13.40
N ASP A 85 2.79 15.46 -12.34
CA ASP A 85 3.79 14.81 -11.47
C ASP A 85 3.15 13.65 -10.70
N PHE A 86 1.91 13.83 -10.25
CA PHE A 86 1.14 12.78 -9.58
C PHE A 86 0.87 11.59 -10.52
N ALA A 87 0.38 11.84 -11.74
CA ALA A 87 0.09 10.81 -12.71
C ALA A 87 1.35 10.04 -13.13
N GLU A 88 2.46 10.74 -13.36
CA GLU A 88 3.76 10.13 -13.70
C GLU A 88 4.24 9.23 -12.56
N ASN A 89 4.22 9.71 -11.31
CA ASN A 89 4.59 8.90 -10.15
C ASN A 89 3.68 7.68 -10.00
N LEU A 90 2.36 7.87 -10.14
CA LEU A 90 1.39 6.78 -10.03
C LEU A 90 1.65 5.70 -11.09
N GLN A 91 1.90 6.10 -12.34
CA GLN A 91 2.20 5.14 -13.41
C GLN A 91 3.47 4.34 -13.10
N ARG A 92 4.53 4.98 -12.63
CA ARG A 92 5.79 4.32 -12.22
C ARG A 92 5.60 3.35 -11.05
N ILE A 93 4.66 3.63 -10.15
CA ILE A 93 4.31 2.78 -9.01
C ILE A 93 3.49 1.57 -9.45
N ARG A 94 2.43 1.78 -10.25
CA ARG A 94 1.40 0.79 -10.54
C ARG A 94 1.78 -0.18 -11.67
N TYR A 95 2.59 0.28 -12.62
CA TYR A 95 2.95 -0.48 -13.80
C TYR A 95 4.43 -0.86 -13.78
N ARG A 96 4.72 -2.07 -14.27
CA ARG A 96 6.09 -2.59 -14.36
C ARG A 96 6.95 -1.67 -15.22
N ASP A 97 8.05 -1.19 -14.64
CA ASP A 97 8.96 -0.20 -15.25
C ASP A 97 8.25 1.09 -15.73
N GLY A 98 7.09 1.42 -15.13
CA GLY A 98 6.26 2.55 -15.51
C GLY A 98 5.66 2.47 -16.92
N LYS A 99 5.52 1.28 -17.50
CA LYS A 99 5.02 1.09 -18.86
C LYS A 99 3.67 0.39 -18.86
N ILE A 100 2.67 1.04 -19.42
CA ILE A 100 1.34 0.47 -19.64
C ILE A 100 1.39 -0.35 -20.92
N ASP A 101 1.20 -1.67 -20.79
CA ASP A 101 1.16 -2.65 -21.89
C ASP A 101 0.14 -3.75 -21.56
N GLY A 102 -1.13 -3.35 -21.54
CA GLY A 102 -2.27 -4.20 -21.20
C GLY A 102 -2.33 -4.61 -19.72
N TYR A 103 -3.40 -5.33 -19.34
CA TYR A 103 -3.71 -5.69 -17.96
C TYR A 103 -2.55 -6.29 -17.17
N THR A 104 -1.75 -7.15 -17.81
CA THR A 104 -0.65 -7.86 -17.15
C THR A 104 0.62 -7.02 -16.93
N SER A 105 0.65 -5.78 -17.45
CA SER A 105 1.70 -4.80 -17.13
C SER A 105 1.51 -4.18 -15.74
N ARG A 106 0.27 -4.16 -15.23
CA ARG A 106 -0.04 -3.74 -13.87
C ARG A 106 0.52 -4.73 -12.85
N LEU A 107 1.03 -4.21 -11.75
CA LEU A 107 1.71 -4.98 -10.70
C LEU A 107 0.70 -5.56 -9.70
N HIS A 108 0.07 -6.68 -10.06
CA HIS A 108 -1.00 -7.30 -9.26
C HIS A 108 -0.50 -8.04 -8.00
N TYR A 109 0.69 -8.64 -8.06
CA TYR A 109 1.32 -9.28 -6.89
C TYR A 109 2.18 -8.26 -6.15
N ILE A 110 1.98 -8.13 -4.84
CA ILE A 110 2.64 -7.07 -4.05
C ILE A 110 4.15 -7.31 -3.96
N ALA A 111 4.63 -8.55 -4.01
CA ALA A 111 6.04 -8.86 -4.15
C ALA A 111 6.64 -8.25 -5.43
N ASP A 112 5.91 -8.31 -6.55
CA ASP A 112 6.35 -7.69 -7.82
C ASP A 112 6.28 -6.15 -7.72
N TRP A 113 5.21 -5.62 -7.11
CA TRP A 113 5.07 -4.19 -6.83
C TRP A 113 6.24 -3.65 -5.99
N ILE A 114 6.64 -4.38 -4.94
CA ILE A 114 7.79 -4.04 -4.10
C ILE A 114 9.09 -4.13 -4.92
N ASN A 115 9.28 -5.21 -5.67
CA ASN A 115 10.48 -5.40 -6.51
C ASN A 115 10.63 -4.27 -7.55
N ASN A 116 9.52 -3.83 -8.16
CA ASN A 116 9.48 -2.70 -9.07
C ASN A 116 9.88 -1.40 -8.35
N GLY A 117 9.21 -1.06 -7.25
CA GLY A 117 9.49 0.18 -6.54
C GLY A 117 10.92 0.26 -5.97
N VAL A 118 11.50 -0.87 -5.53
CA VAL A 118 12.90 -0.94 -5.11
C VAL A 118 13.85 -0.72 -6.29
N ARG A 119 13.60 -1.38 -7.43
CA ARG A 119 14.40 -1.22 -8.66
C ARG A 119 14.37 0.22 -9.19
N GLU A 120 13.20 0.86 -9.14
CA GLU A 120 12.98 2.25 -9.53
C GLU A 120 13.50 3.28 -8.51
N GLY A 121 13.97 2.83 -7.34
CA GLY A 121 14.47 3.70 -6.27
C GLY A 121 13.39 4.51 -5.55
N ILE A 122 12.12 4.11 -5.68
CA ILE A 122 10.93 4.79 -5.11
C ILE A 122 10.70 4.38 -3.64
N ILE A 123 11.05 3.14 -3.30
CA ILE A 123 10.87 2.56 -1.97
C ILE A 123 12.10 1.75 -1.55
N GLU A 124 12.21 1.50 -0.25
CA GLU A 124 13.15 0.54 0.34
C GLU A 124 12.39 -0.53 1.14
N ASP A 125 12.93 -1.76 1.16
CA ASP A 125 12.42 -2.85 1.99
C ASP A 125 13.06 -2.77 3.40
N VAL A 126 12.30 -2.21 4.35
CA VAL A 126 12.75 -2.06 5.74
C VAL A 126 12.84 -3.42 6.43
N THR A 127 11.95 -4.35 6.10
CA THR A 127 11.99 -5.72 6.64
C THR A 127 13.25 -6.46 6.23
N ALA A 128 13.74 -6.29 5.00
CA ALA A 128 14.99 -6.88 4.53
C ALA A 128 16.21 -6.47 5.35
N ALA A 129 16.24 -5.23 5.86
CA ALA A 129 17.36 -4.74 6.66
C ALA A 129 17.25 -5.09 8.15
N ASN A 130 16.06 -5.41 8.68
CA ASN A 130 15.80 -5.44 10.12
C ASN A 130 15.21 -6.76 10.65
N SER A 131 14.57 -7.57 9.81
CA SER A 131 13.99 -8.84 10.22
C SER A 131 14.90 -10.01 9.87
N PRO A 132 15.25 -10.92 10.80
CA PRO A 132 16.01 -12.12 10.48
C PRO A 132 15.17 -13.20 9.80
N TYR A 133 13.84 -13.06 9.78
CA TYR A 133 12.94 -14.08 9.25
C TYR A 133 12.77 -13.91 7.74
N THR A 134 12.88 -15.02 7.04
CA THR A 134 12.64 -15.11 5.60
C THR A 134 11.54 -16.12 5.29
N GLN A 135 10.95 -16.00 4.11
CA GLN A 135 10.04 -16.98 3.54
C GLN A 135 10.24 -17.04 2.03
N LYS A 136 9.96 -18.20 1.43
CA LYS A 136 9.98 -18.35 -0.03
C LYS A 136 8.61 -18.02 -0.60
N LEU A 137 8.60 -17.19 -1.65
CA LEU A 137 7.38 -16.91 -2.39
C LEU A 137 6.91 -18.18 -3.13
N SER A 138 5.60 -18.39 -3.15
CA SER A 138 4.94 -19.45 -3.90
C SER A 138 3.68 -18.87 -4.52
N LEU A 139 3.80 -18.33 -5.73
CA LEU A 139 2.73 -17.56 -6.38
C LEU A 139 2.13 -18.36 -7.52
N SER A 140 0.81 -18.37 -7.57
CA SER A 140 0.03 -19.04 -8.62
C SER A 140 -1.44 -18.62 -8.66
N TYR A 141 -1.89 -17.75 -7.75
CA TYR A 141 -3.31 -17.56 -7.46
C TYR A 141 -4.09 -17.10 -8.70
N MET A 142 -3.64 -16.04 -9.38
CA MET A 142 -4.34 -15.48 -10.52
C MET A 142 -4.40 -16.45 -11.71
N SER A 143 -3.29 -17.09 -12.10
CA SER A 143 -3.29 -18.02 -13.24
C SER A 143 -4.08 -19.31 -12.98
N THR A 144 -4.21 -19.72 -11.72
CA THR A 144 -5.00 -20.90 -11.32
C THR A 144 -6.47 -20.58 -11.03
N HIS A 145 -6.83 -19.30 -10.86
CA HIS A 145 -8.21 -18.83 -10.66
C HIS A 145 -8.62 -17.74 -11.68
N PRO A 146 -8.41 -17.95 -13.00
CA PRO A 146 -8.61 -16.89 -14.00
C PRO A 146 -10.06 -16.41 -14.07
N GLN A 147 -11.03 -17.24 -13.68
CA GLN A 147 -12.45 -16.91 -13.68
C GLN A 147 -12.83 -15.83 -12.64
N GLN A 148 -11.95 -15.52 -11.68
CA GLN A 148 -12.16 -14.44 -10.71
C GLN A 148 -11.80 -13.05 -11.27
N TYR A 149 -11.20 -12.97 -12.46
CA TYR A 149 -10.66 -11.73 -13.02
C TYR A 149 -11.20 -11.51 -14.44
N LYS A 150 -11.90 -10.40 -14.67
CA LYS A 150 -12.53 -10.05 -15.97
C LYS A 150 -11.53 -10.20 -17.13
N GLN A 151 -10.32 -9.68 -16.95
CA GLN A 151 -9.25 -9.63 -17.96
C GLN A 151 -8.50 -10.96 -18.13
N LEU A 152 -8.75 -11.98 -17.29
CA LEU A 152 -8.14 -13.31 -17.41
C LEU A 152 -9.14 -14.38 -17.85
N ALA A 153 -10.40 -14.29 -17.43
CA ALA A 153 -11.42 -15.33 -17.60
C ALA A 153 -11.54 -15.84 -19.05
N ASN A 154 -11.40 -14.93 -20.02
CA ASN A 154 -11.50 -15.20 -21.46
C ASN A 154 -10.20 -14.92 -22.24
N SER A 155 -9.05 -14.80 -21.56
CA SER A 155 -7.77 -14.48 -22.21
C SER A 155 -6.67 -15.47 -21.82
N PRO A 156 -6.53 -16.60 -22.56
CA PRO A 156 -5.43 -17.54 -22.34
C PRO A 156 -4.05 -16.88 -22.47
N ALA A 157 -3.93 -15.84 -23.29
CA ALA A 157 -2.70 -15.05 -23.44
C ALA A 157 -2.35 -14.31 -22.13
N ASN A 158 -3.32 -13.65 -21.50
CA ASN A 158 -3.08 -12.97 -20.22
C ASN A 158 -2.80 -13.97 -19.09
N VAL A 159 -3.51 -15.12 -19.06
CA VAL A 159 -3.24 -16.19 -18.10
C VAL A 159 -1.79 -16.70 -18.23
N SER A 160 -1.33 -16.93 -19.47
CA SER A 160 0.05 -17.36 -19.74
C SER A 160 1.08 -16.31 -19.29
N LYS A 161 0.85 -15.01 -19.56
CA LYS A 161 1.70 -13.92 -19.08
C LYS A 161 1.76 -13.88 -17.55
N MET A 162 0.61 -13.96 -16.87
CA MET A 162 0.55 -13.99 -15.39
C MET A 162 1.29 -15.21 -14.81
N ALA A 163 1.11 -16.39 -15.39
CA ALA A 163 1.84 -17.60 -14.99
C ALA A 163 3.37 -17.43 -15.17
N GLY A 164 3.80 -16.70 -16.20
CA GLY A 164 5.20 -16.32 -16.40
C GLY A 164 5.75 -15.46 -15.27
N TYR A 165 5.02 -14.41 -14.86
CA TYR A 165 5.40 -13.56 -13.73
C TYR A 165 5.39 -14.32 -12.39
N GLU A 166 4.35 -15.12 -12.14
CA GLU A 166 4.25 -15.99 -10.96
C GLU A 166 5.43 -16.95 -10.85
N LYS A 167 5.83 -17.57 -11.97
CA LYS A 167 7.01 -18.45 -12.03
C LYS A 167 8.31 -17.70 -11.76
N ALA A 168 8.45 -16.47 -12.25
CA ALA A 168 9.65 -15.65 -12.05
C ALA A 168 9.82 -15.21 -10.57
N LEU A 169 8.70 -15.00 -9.87
CA LEU A 169 8.67 -14.60 -8.46
C LEU A 169 8.78 -15.80 -7.52
N THR A 170 8.22 -16.95 -7.89
CA THR A 170 8.20 -18.15 -7.07
C THR A 170 9.62 -18.65 -6.78
N GLY A 171 9.87 -18.99 -5.51
CA GLY A 171 11.17 -19.45 -5.01
C GLY A 171 12.10 -18.33 -4.56
N GLN A 172 11.81 -17.06 -4.88
CA GLN A 172 12.53 -15.92 -4.32
C GLN A 172 12.35 -15.90 -2.79
N GLU A 173 13.44 -15.66 -2.08
CA GLU A 173 13.44 -15.50 -0.64
C GLU A 173 13.22 -14.03 -0.29
N VAL A 174 12.20 -13.75 0.53
CA VAL A 174 11.88 -12.39 0.99
C VAL A 174 11.88 -12.35 2.51
N HIS A 175 12.36 -11.23 3.06
CA HIS A 175 12.25 -10.97 4.48
C HIS A 175 10.85 -10.51 4.84
N TRP A 176 10.40 -10.91 6.01
CA TRP A 176 9.11 -10.53 6.56
C TRP A 176 9.17 -10.59 8.08
N LEU A 177 8.20 -10.04 8.78
CA LEU A 177 8.07 -10.13 10.23
C LEU A 177 6.86 -11.00 10.57
N PRO A 178 7.04 -12.20 11.15
CA PRO A 178 5.95 -13.02 11.64
C PRO A 178 5.09 -12.25 12.64
N LYS A 179 3.76 -12.43 12.62
CA LYS A 179 2.86 -11.68 13.49
C LYS A 179 3.15 -11.87 14.98
N ASP A 180 3.61 -13.05 15.38
CA ASP A 180 3.99 -13.37 16.76
C ASP A 180 5.22 -12.58 17.23
N ALA A 181 6.03 -12.07 16.31
CA ALA A 181 7.20 -11.24 16.59
C ALA A 181 6.88 -9.73 16.56
N LEU A 182 5.63 -9.34 16.29
CA LEU A 182 5.20 -7.93 16.28
C LEU A 182 4.52 -7.55 17.61
N PRO A 183 5.18 -6.78 18.50
CA PRO A 183 4.54 -6.30 19.72
C PRO A 183 3.48 -5.22 19.41
N VAL A 184 2.54 -5.02 20.35
CA VAL A 184 1.50 -3.97 20.29
C VAL A 184 2.09 -2.58 20.10
N THR A 185 3.26 -2.32 20.68
CA THR A 185 3.99 -1.06 20.60
C THR A 185 4.83 -0.91 19.34
N GLY A 186 4.74 -1.84 18.38
CA GLY A 186 5.60 -1.86 17.20
C GLY A 186 7.08 -2.07 17.53
N LEU A 187 7.92 -1.92 16.51
CA LEU A 187 9.36 -2.04 16.60
C LEU A 187 10.01 -0.70 16.23
N PRO A 188 11.18 -0.35 16.79
CA PRO A 188 11.79 0.97 16.61
C PRO A 188 12.17 1.29 15.14
N TRP A 189 12.30 0.27 14.30
CA TRP A 189 12.57 0.43 12.87
C TRP A 189 11.31 0.61 12.02
N ILE A 190 10.11 0.38 12.58
CA ILE A 190 8.81 0.68 11.96
C ILE A 190 8.42 2.10 12.37
N LYS A 191 8.22 2.98 11.39
CA LYS A 191 7.94 4.41 11.59
C LYS A 191 6.55 4.77 11.08
N ASN A 192 6.03 5.89 11.57
CA ASN A 192 4.86 6.54 10.96
C ASN A 192 5.08 6.71 9.46
N GLY A 193 4.06 6.40 8.66
CA GLY A 193 4.11 6.54 7.20
C GLY A 193 4.74 5.37 6.46
N ASP A 194 5.32 4.38 7.16
CA ASP A 194 5.75 3.15 6.50
C ASP A 194 4.54 2.43 5.90
N ILE A 195 4.71 1.87 4.72
CA ILE A 195 3.74 1.01 4.07
C ILE A 195 3.83 -0.38 4.72
N ILE A 196 2.68 -0.89 5.12
CA ILE A 196 2.51 -2.22 5.71
C ILE A 196 1.85 -3.11 4.67
N ALA A 197 2.51 -4.21 4.30
CA ALA A 197 1.92 -5.26 3.47
C ALA A 197 1.70 -6.51 4.34
N ILE A 198 0.44 -6.91 4.52
CA ILE A 198 0.07 -8.05 5.36
C ILE A 198 0.23 -9.35 4.56
N THR A 199 1.18 -10.18 4.99
CA THR A 199 1.47 -11.46 4.34
C THR A 199 0.41 -12.50 4.69
N THR A 200 0.21 -13.46 3.79
CA THR A 200 -0.84 -14.48 3.94
C THR A 200 -0.32 -15.91 3.77
N ASN A 201 -1.04 -16.89 4.32
CA ASN A 201 -0.88 -18.31 4.01
C ASN A 201 -1.88 -18.83 2.97
N THR A 202 -2.68 -17.94 2.36
CA THR A 202 -3.54 -18.30 1.23
C THR A 202 -2.69 -18.92 0.11
N PRO A 203 -2.97 -20.15 -0.34
CA PRO A 203 -2.16 -20.81 -1.37
C PRO A 203 -2.06 -19.99 -2.65
N GLY A 204 -0.84 -19.77 -3.13
CA GLY A 204 -0.58 -19.04 -4.38
C GLY A 204 -0.55 -17.51 -4.26
N LEU A 205 -0.71 -16.95 -3.06
CA LEU A 205 -0.76 -15.50 -2.81
C LEU A 205 0.26 -15.09 -1.72
N ASP A 206 0.93 -13.95 -1.90
CA ASP A 206 1.94 -13.41 -0.97
C ASP A 206 1.37 -12.43 0.06
N VAL A 207 0.53 -11.49 -0.40
CA VAL A 207 -0.02 -10.39 0.39
C VAL A 207 -1.52 -10.32 0.16
N THR A 208 -2.27 -10.09 1.23
CA THR A 208 -3.75 -10.01 1.17
C THR A 208 -4.29 -8.61 1.43
N HIS A 209 -3.48 -7.72 2.00
CA HIS A 209 -3.93 -6.39 2.41
C HIS A 209 -2.77 -5.43 2.57
N MET A 210 -3.02 -4.14 2.37
CA MET A 210 -2.04 -3.07 2.58
C MET A 210 -2.61 -1.92 3.40
N GLY A 211 -1.71 -1.13 3.98
CA GLY A 211 -2.05 0.10 4.70
C GLY A 211 -0.80 0.91 5.07
N ILE A 212 -1.01 1.96 5.85
CA ILE A 212 0.04 2.89 6.31
C ILE A 212 0.17 2.80 7.83
N ALA A 213 1.40 2.67 8.32
CA ALA A 213 1.72 2.62 9.74
C ALA A 213 1.42 3.97 10.42
N ILE A 214 0.74 3.90 11.57
CA ILE A 214 0.46 5.08 12.40
C ILE A 214 0.56 4.71 13.89
N TYR A 215 1.34 5.46 14.66
CA TYR A 215 1.45 5.29 16.09
C TYR A 215 0.42 6.13 16.84
N ILE A 216 -0.45 5.49 17.61
CA ILE A 216 -1.46 6.13 18.45
C ILE A 216 -1.16 5.82 19.91
N LYS A 217 -0.80 6.84 20.69
CA LYS A 217 -0.44 6.70 22.12
C LYS A 217 0.62 5.60 22.37
N GLY A 218 1.61 5.49 21.48
CA GLY A 218 2.69 4.51 21.56
C GLY A 218 2.38 3.13 20.98
N ASN A 219 1.15 2.86 20.55
CA ASN A 219 0.79 1.60 19.89
C ASN A 219 0.88 1.73 18.38
N LEU A 220 1.45 0.73 17.71
CA LEU A 220 1.44 0.66 16.26
C LEU A 220 0.04 0.25 15.78
N CYS A 221 -0.64 1.15 15.09
CA CYS A 221 -1.91 0.96 14.42
C CYS A 221 -1.72 1.05 12.89
N MET A 222 -2.81 0.90 12.14
CA MET A 222 -2.80 0.96 10.68
C MET A 222 -3.90 1.88 10.17
N LEU A 223 -3.56 2.80 9.27
CA LEU A 223 -4.51 3.53 8.43
C LEU A 223 -4.68 2.75 7.13
N HIS A 224 -5.91 2.35 6.81
CA HIS A 224 -6.17 1.54 5.61
C HIS A 224 -7.59 1.72 5.08
N ALA A 225 -7.79 1.39 3.80
CA ALA A 225 -9.11 1.17 3.23
C ALA A 225 -9.66 -0.16 3.77
N SER A 226 -10.80 -0.13 4.47
CA SER A 226 -11.39 -1.31 5.09
C SER A 226 -12.68 -1.70 4.40
N SER A 227 -12.68 -2.85 3.71
CA SER A 227 -13.89 -3.41 3.10
C SER A 227 -15.00 -3.63 4.13
N SER A 228 -14.66 -4.17 5.30
CA SER A 228 -15.62 -4.44 6.39
C SER A 228 -16.25 -3.18 7.00
N LYS A 229 -15.62 -2.02 6.84
CA LYS A 229 -16.12 -0.72 7.33
C LYS A 229 -16.59 0.19 6.20
N GLY A 230 -16.41 -0.21 4.96
CA GLY A 230 -16.83 0.52 3.76
C GLY A 230 -16.07 1.82 3.50
N LYS A 231 -14.91 2.05 4.16
CA LYS A 231 -14.15 3.30 4.04
C LYS A 231 -12.72 3.20 4.55
N VAL A 232 -11.93 4.22 4.25
CA VAL A 232 -10.61 4.47 4.84
C VAL A 232 -10.74 4.96 6.27
N LEU A 233 -9.95 4.39 7.17
CA LEU A 233 -9.94 4.74 8.60
C LEU A 233 -8.62 4.35 9.26
N VAL A 234 -8.43 4.84 10.48
CA VAL A 234 -7.41 4.33 11.40
C VAL A 234 -8.01 3.20 12.23
N GLU A 235 -7.39 2.02 12.17
CA GLU A 235 -7.85 0.86 12.92
C GLU A 235 -7.77 1.13 14.42
N LYS A 236 -8.83 0.74 15.15
CA LYS A 236 -8.91 1.00 16.61
C LYS A 236 -7.96 0.11 17.40
N LEU A 237 -7.63 -1.05 16.83
CA LEU A 237 -6.72 -2.02 17.41
C LEU A 237 -5.29 -1.73 16.97
N ALA A 238 -4.34 -2.11 17.82
CA ALA A 238 -2.96 -2.25 17.38
C ALA A 238 -2.85 -3.31 16.27
N LEU A 239 -1.92 -3.10 15.35
CA LEU A 239 -1.69 -3.94 14.18
C LEU A 239 -1.46 -5.41 14.57
N SER A 240 -0.71 -5.70 15.63
CA SER A 240 -0.51 -7.08 16.10
C SER A 240 -1.83 -7.76 16.47
N ARG A 241 -2.72 -7.05 17.17
CA ARG A 241 -4.06 -7.56 17.53
C ARG A 241 -4.99 -7.68 16.34
N LEU A 242 -4.79 -6.86 15.31
CA LEU A 242 -5.51 -7.00 14.05
C LEU A 242 -5.07 -8.27 13.31
N LEU A 243 -3.76 -8.54 13.24
CA LEU A 243 -3.19 -9.76 12.66
C LEU A 243 -3.70 -11.03 13.36
N ASP A 244 -3.88 -10.99 14.68
CA ASP A 244 -4.40 -12.12 15.47
C ASP A 244 -5.86 -12.50 15.10
N ARG A 245 -6.62 -11.59 14.49
CA ARG A 245 -8.03 -11.83 14.14
C ARG A 245 -8.23 -12.66 12.88
N ASN A 246 -7.19 -12.85 12.08
CA ASN A 246 -7.29 -13.62 10.85
C ASN A 246 -6.20 -14.70 10.80
N ASN A 247 -6.64 -15.97 10.75
CA ASN A 247 -5.75 -17.11 10.68
C ASN A 247 -4.97 -17.19 9.37
N SER A 248 -5.44 -16.54 8.30
CA SER A 248 -4.68 -16.47 7.05
C SER A 248 -3.57 -15.44 7.10
N TRP A 249 -3.68 -14.42 7.96
CA TRP A 249 -2.66 -13.39 8.09
C TRP A 249 -1.49 -13.93 8.89
N THR A 250 -0.31 -13.95 8.28
CA THR A 250 0.87 -14.56 8.88
C THR A 250 1.76 -13.53 9.57
N GLY A 251 1.73 -12.27 9.14
CA GLY A 251 2.71 -11.24 9.50
C GLY A 251 2.75 -10.08 8.52
N ILE A 252 3.87 -9.36 8.45
CA ILE A 252 4.00 -8.15 7.64
C ILE A 252 5.33 -8.03 6.90
N ARG A 253 5.31 -7.38 5.74
CA ARG A 253 6.47 -6.68 5.17
C ARG A 253 6.33 -5.18 5.43
N VAL A 254 7.45 -4.51 5.66
CA VAL A 254 7.48 -3.08 5.97
C VAL A 254 8.32 -2.37 4.92
N ILE A 255 7.71 -1.41 4.24
CA ILE A 255 8.25 -0.72 3.08
C ILE A 255 8.25 0.77 3.38
N ARG A 256 9.30 1.49 2.99
CA ARG A 256 9.41 2.94 3.22
C ARG A 256 9.63 3.68 1.92
N MET A 257 8.96 4.81 1.75
CA MET A 257 9.21 5.73 0.65
C MET A 257 10.66 6.21 0.71
N LYS A 258 11.35 6.14 -0.43
CA LYS A 258 12.67 6.70 -0.64
C LYS A 258 12.52 7.96 -1.48
N LYS A 259 13.03 9.08 -0.96
CA LYS A 259 13.07 10.37 -1.65
C LYS A 259 14.50 10.86 -1.72
#